data_AF-A0A847APS0-F1
#
_entry.id   AF-A0A847APS0-F1
#
_cell.length_a   1.000
_cell.length_b   1.000
_cell.length_c   1.000
_cell.angle_alpha   90.00
_cell.angle_beta   90.00
_cell.angle_gamma   90.00
#
_symmetry.space_group_name_H-M   'P 1'
#
loop_
_entity.id
_entity.type
_entity.pdbx_description
1 polymer ?
#
loop_
_entity_poly.entity_id
_entity_poly.type
_entity_poly.pdbx_seq_one_letter_code
_entity_poly.pdbx_strand_id
1 'polypeptide(L)'
;EQVKKINHNNCKLWYDPGNVFHATFGETNPLDDAVGLGGYVVGMAIKDFRLPRDVDVTPGTGMVDFPKLLALLGEEGFKSGSLVVELVSKGDFGHLTSEAKKARQYLESITS
;
A
#
# COMPACT_ATOMS: atom_id res chain seq x y z
N GLU A 1 -4.27 12.62 9.39
CA GLU A 1 -4.95 13.69 10.17
C GLU A 1 -6.47 13.56 10.33
N GLN A 2 -7.28 13.40 9.26
CA GLN A 2 -8.76 13.42 9.43
C GLN A 2 -9.31 12.30 10.32
N VAL A 3 -8.78 11.08 10.22
CA VAL A 3 -9.20 9.96 11.08
C VAL A 3 -8.96 10.24 12.57
N LYS A 4 -7.87 10.96 12.91
CA LYS A 4 -7.56 11.40 14.28
C LYS A 4 -8.56 12.44 14.78
N LYS A 5 -9.05 13.32 13.89
CA LYS A 5 -10.06 14.36 14.22
C LYS A 5 -11.44 13.76 14.44
N ILE A 6 -11.83 12.79 13.61
CA ILE A 6 -13.12 12.09 13.76
C ILE A 6 -13.14 11.28 15.07
N ASN A 7 -12.02 10.66 15.44
CA ASN A 7 -11.80 9.96 16.70
C ASN A 7 -12.96 9.02 17.10
N HIS A 8 -13.44 8.22 16.15
CA HIS A 8 -14.55 7.30 16.36
C HIS A 8 -14.13 5.87 16.04
N ASN A 9 -14.45 4.90 16.91
CA ASN A 9 -13.99 3.52 16.78
C ASN A 9 -14.44 2.85 15.47
N ASN A 10 -15.58 3.26 14.92
CA ASN A 10 -16.10 2.76 13.64
C ASN A 10 -15.58 3.53 12.41
N CYS A 11 -14.76 4.58 12.59
CA CYS A 11 -14.10 5.29 11.51
C CYS A 11 -12.62 4.90 11.50
N LYS A 12 -12.21 4.16 10.47
CA LYS A 12 -10.87 3.59 10.31
C LYS A 12 -10.33 3.86 8.91
N LEU A 13 -9.06 3.53 8.68
CA LEU A 13 -8.34 3.84 7.46
C LEU A 13 -8.10 2.58 6.62
N TRP A 14 -8.50 2.63 5.36
CA TRP A 14 -7.99 1.74 4.31
C TRP A 14 -6.84 2.47 3.62
N TYR A 15 -5.61 2.05 3.91
CA TYR A 15 -4.42 2.79 3.46
C TYR A 15 -4.04 2.41 2.02
N ASP A 16 -3.59 3.37 1.22
CA ASP A 16 -3.13 3.15 -0.15
C ASP A 16 -1.85 3.97 -0.39
N PRO A 17 -0.66 3.34 -0.28
CA PRO A 17 0.61 4.04 -0.46
C PRO A 17 0.86 4.47 -1.91
N GLY A 18 0.32 3.74 -2.90
CA GLY A 18 0.43 4.12 -4.31
C GLY A 18 -0.32 5.42 -4.61
N ASN A 19 -1.48 5.61 -3.99
CA ASN A 19 -2.24 6.86 -4.10
C ASN A 19 -1.54 8.06 -3.44
N VAL A 20 -0.80 7.86 -2.35
CA VAL A 20 0.00 8.95 -1.73
C VAL A 20 0.99 9.48 -2.76
N PHE A 21 1.83 8.60 -3.32
CA PHE A 21 2.76 9.00 -4.38
C PHE A 21 2.04 9.61 -5.58
N HIS A 22 0.95 9.02 -6.05
CA HIS A 22 0.22 9.52 -7.21
C HIS A 22 -0.36 10.93 -6.99
N ALA A 23 -0.99 11.17 -5.83
CA ALA A 23 -1.59 12.46 -5.49
C ALA A 23 -0.54 13.56 -5.31
N THR A 24 0.67 13.20 -4.86
CA THR A 24 1.76 14.15 -4.62
C THR A 24 2.82 14.13 -5.70
N PHE A 25 2.57 13.52 -6.87
CA PHE A 25 3.55 13.47 -7.96
C PHE A 25 4.92 12.86 -7.57
N GLY A 26 4.92 11.90 -6.64
CA GLY A 26 6.13 11.29 -6.10
C GLY A 26 6.82 12.08 -4.98
N GLU A 27 6.33 13.27 -4.62
CA GLU A 27 7.00 14.16 -3.65
C GLU A 27 6.88 13.71 -2.19
N THR A 28 5.79 13.06 -1.82
CA THR A 28 5.58 12.52 -0.46
C THR A 28 5.83 11.03 -0.43
N ASN A 29 6.76 10.59 0.41
CA ASN A 29 7.00 9.18 0.65
C ASN A 29 5.89 8.61 1.56
N PRO A 30 5.24 7.49 1.20
CA PRO A 30 4.26 6.83 2.04
C PRO A 30 4.77 6.46 3.44
N LEU A 31 6.08 6.22 3.62
CA LEU A 31 6.66 6.00 4.95
C LEU A 31 6.50 7.22 5.86
N ASP A 32 6.67 8.42 5.30
CA ASP A 32 6.54 9.67 6.06
C ASP A 32 5.06 10.00 6.30
N ASP A 33 4.19 9.75 5.31
CA ASP A 33 2.74 9.94 5.43
C ASP A 33 2.08 8.97 6.44
N ALA A 34 2.61 7.75 6.56
CA ALA A 34 2.07 6.71 7.44
C ALA A 34 2.35 6.91 8.93
N VAL A 35 3.26 7.81 9.31
CA VAL A 35 3.67 8.01 10.71
C VAL A 35 2.47 8.36 11.61
N GLY A 36 2.29 7.58 12.67
CA GLY A 36 1.20 7.69 13.63
C GLY A 36 -0.16 7.24 13.10
N LEU A 37 -0.20 6.47 11.99
CA LEU A 37 -1.45 5.94 11.43
C LEU A 37 -1.71 4.47 11.78
N GLY A 38 -0.72 3.70 12.27
CA GLY A 38 -0.85 2.25 12.48
C GLY A 38 -2.11 1.82 13.25
N GLY A 39 -2.44 2.49 14.36
CA GLY A 39 -3.64 2.20 15.17
C GLY A 39 -5.00 2.51 14.50
N TYR A 40 -4.98 3.14 13.33
CA TYR A 40 -6.17 3.48 12.55
C TYR A 40 -6.32 2.61 11.30
N VAL A 41 -5.25 2.00 10.80
CA VAL A 41 -5.28 1.16 9.60
C VAL A 41 -5.97 -0.16 9.90
N VAL A 42 -6.92 -0.56 9.05
CA VAL A 42 -7.64 -1.85 9.14
C VAL A 42 -7.44 -2.73 7.91
N GLY A 43 -6.79 -2.20 6.89
CA GLY A 43 -6.47 -2.89 5.65
C GLY A 43 -5.71 -1.96 4.72
N MET A 44 -5.14 -2.52 3.66
CA MET A 44 -4.31 -1.79 2.72
C MET A 44 -4.63 -2.21 1.28
N ALA A 45 -4.74 -1.22 0.40
CA ALA A 45 -4.60 -1.43 -1.03
C ALA A 45 -3.10 -1.56 -1.35
N ILE A 46 -2.70 -2.73 -1.85
CA ILE A 46 -1.35 -2.95 -2.35
C ILE A 46 -1.32 -2.42 -3.78
N LYS A 47 -0.93 -1.15 -3.90
CA LYS A 47 -0.75 -0.40 -5.14
C LYS A 47 0.62 0.24 -5.11
N ASP A 48 1.40 -0.03 -6.16
CA ASP A 48 2.74 0.52 -6.31
C ASP A 48 2.74 1.70 -7.28
N PHE A 49 3.86 2.40 -7.36
CA PHE A 49 3.96 3.63 -8.10
C PHE A 49 5.32 3.75 -8.81
N ARG A 50 5.30 4.35 -10.00
CA ARG A 50 6.50 4.86 -10.68
C ARG A 50 6.23 6.28 -11.19
N LEU A 51 7.29 7.08 -11.23
CA LEU A 51 7.24 8.40 -11.83
C LEU A 51 6.90 8.32 -13.34
N PRO A 52 6.23 9.34 -13.90
CA PRO A 52 5.76 10.54 -13.19
C PRO A 52 4.42 10.34 -12.47
N ARG A 53 3.53 9.47 -12.96
CA ARG A 53 2.21 9.14 -12.38
C ARG A 53 1.70 7.78 -12.89
N ASP A 54 2.53 6.76 -12.80
CA ASP A 54 2.16 5.40 -13.20
C ASP A 54 1.83 4.55 -11.97
N VAL A 55 0.62 4.00 -11.94
CA VAL A 55 0.15 3.07 -10.89
C VAL A 55 -0.14 1.68 -11.46
N ASP A 56 0.03 1.47 -12.77
CA ASP A 56 -0.05 0.17 -13.41
C ASP A 56 1.30 -0.55 -13.24
N VAL A 57 1.63 -0.81 -11.98
CA VAL A 57 2.92 -1.29 -11.53
C VAL A 57 2.69 -2.50 -10.64
N THR A 58 3.38 -3.59 -10.93
CA THR A 58 3.32 -4.79 -10.09
C THR A 58 3.96 -4.48 -8.73
N PRO A 59 3.27 -4.72 -7.60
CA PRO A 59 3.81 -4.47 -6.28
C PRO A 59 5.19 -5.08 -6.03
N GLY A 60 6.09 -4.26 -5.48
CA GLY A 60 7.49 -4.62 -5.23
C GLY A 60 8.43 -4.30 -6.40
N THR A 61 7.92 -3.64 -7.45
CA THR A 61 8.73 -3.22 -8.62
C THR A 61 8.74 -1.71 -8.85
N GLY A 62 7.98 -0.96 -8.04
CA GLY A 62 7.95 0.50 -8.06
C GLY A 62 8.68 1.11 -6.86
N MET A 63 8.15 2.24 -6.38
CA MET A 63 8.77 3.10 -5.39
C MET A 63 8.29 2.85 -3.96
N VAL A 64 7.20 2.10 -3.76
CA VAL A 64 6.69 1.81 -2.41
C VAL A 64 7.57 0.77 -1.72
N ASP A 65 8.19 1.14 -0.61
CA ASP A 65 8.91 0.21 0.28
C ASP A 65 7.93 -0.52 1.21
N PHE A 66 7.19 -1.49 0.66
CA PHE A 66 6.18 -2.25 1.42
C PHE A 66 6.73 -2.92 2.69
N PRO A 67 7.93 -3.53 2.70
CA PRO A 67 8.49 -4.13 3.92
C PRO A 67 8.63 -3.12 5.06
N LYS A 68 9.22 -1.95 4.79
CA LYS A 68 9.36 -0.91 5.83
C LYS A 68 8.03 -0.32 6.23
N LEU A 69 7.11 -0.14 5.28
CA LEU A 69 5.79 0.43 5.55
C LEU A 69 4.96 -0.50 6.45
N LEU A 70 4.96 -1.80 6.16
CA LEU A 70 4.27 -2.79 6.98
C LEU A 70 4.91 -2.92 8.37
N ALA A 71 6.26 -2.85 8.46
CA ALA A 71 6.95 -2.84 9.74
C ALA A 71 6.55 -1.61 10.59
N LEU A 72 6.61 -0.41 10.02
CA LEU A 72 6.21 0.84 10.68
C LEU A 72 4.77 0.78 11.18
N LEU A 73 3.82 0.47 10.29
CA LEU A 73 2.41 0.38 10.65
C LEU A 73 2.17 -0.71 11.70
N GLY A 74 2.90 -1.83 11.60
CA GLY A 74 2.87 -2.93 12.55
C GLY A 74 3.33 -2.50 13.95
N GLU A 75 4.46 -1.79 14.06
CA GLU A 75 4.95 -1.19 15.30
C GLU A 75 3.91 -0.24 15.92
N GLU A 76 3.21 0.52 15.09
CA GLU A 76 2.21 1.51 15.49
C GLU A 76 0.79 0.97 15.71
N GLY A 77 0.54 -0.33 15.48
CA GLY A 77 -0.71 -0.99 15.87
C GLY A 77 -1.49 -1.73 14.77
N PHE A 78 -1.04 -1.69 13.51
CA PHE A 78 -1.63 -2.48 12.43
C PHE A 78 -1.16 -3.95 12.54
N LYS A 79 -1.79 -4.72 13.42
CA LYS A 79 -1.39 -6.12 13.70
C LYS A 79 -2.04 -7.14 12.77
N SER A 80 -3.15 -6.79 12.14
CA SER A 80 -3.91 -7.68 11.27
C SER A 80 -4.81 -6.87 10.34
N GLY A 81 -5.04 -7.38 9.14
CA GLY A 81 -5.99 -6.81 8.18
C GLY A 81 -5.76 -7.38 6.80
N SER A 82 -6.69 -7.09 5.89
CA SER A 82 -6.57 -7.54 4.51
C SER A 82 -5.56 -6.68 3.75
N LEU A 83 -4.67 -7.33 3.01
CA LEU A 83 -3.83 -6.72 1.99
C LEU A 83 -4.41 -7.10 0.63
N VAL A 84 -4.93 -6.12 -0.11
CA VAL A 84 -5.62 -6.38 -1.39
C VAL A 84 -4.80 -5.78 -2.51
N VAL A 85 -4.28 -6.62 -3.42
CA VAL A 85 -3.63 -6.16 -4.65
C VAL A 85 -4.66 -5.43 -5.51
N GLU A 86 -4.47 -4.13 -5.69
CA GLU A 86 -5.42 -3.30 -6.44
C GLU A 86 -5.03 -3.19 -7.91
N LEU A 87 -3.73 -3.06 -8.19
CA LEU A 87 -3.18 -2.93 -9.54
C LEU A 87 -1.91 -3.77 -9.71
N VAL A 88 -1.66 -4.11 -10.96
CA VAL A 88 -0.44 -4.77 -11.43
C VAL A 88 -0.05 -4.17 -12.78
N SER A 89 1.11 -4.56 -13.33
CA SER A 89 1.48 -4.08 -14.66
C SER A 89 0.46 -4.44 -15.73
N LYS A 90 0.12 -3.45 -16.57
CA LYS A 90 -0.87 -3.59 -17.64
C LYS A 90 -0.39 -4.52 -18.75
N GLY A 91 -1.31 -5.34 -19.25
CA GLY A 91 -1.10 -6.19 -20.41
C GLY A 91 -2.35 -6.96 -20.78
N ASP A 92 -2.21 -8.00 -21.59
CA ASP A 92 -3.30 -8.93 -21.87
C ASP A 92 -3.66 -9.78 -20.63
N PHE A 93 -4.69 -10.61 -20.75
CA PHE A 93 -5.16 -11.48 -19.66
C PHE A 93 -4.06 -12.42 -19.13
N GLY A 94 -3.21 -12.95 -20.02
CA GLY A 94 -2.10 -13.82 -19.63
C GLY A 94 -1.05 -13.08 -18.82
N HIS A 95 -0.71 -11.86 -19.24
CA HIS A 95 0.18 -10.96 -18.53
C HIS A 95 -0.38 -10.60 -17.14
N LEU A 96 -1.64 -10.12 -17.07
CA LEU A 96 -2.29 -9.75 -15.80
C LEU A 96 -2.29 -10.91 -14.81
N THR A 97 -2.59 -12.14 -15.28
CA THR A 97 -2.57 -13.33 -14.42
C THR A 97 -1.17 -13.64 -13.89
N SER A 98 -0.14 -13.45 -14.72
CA SER A 98 1.26 -13.64 -14.33
C SER A 98 1.70 -12.61 -13.30
N GLU A 99 1.40 -11.33 -13.53
CA GLU A 99 1.76 -10.25 -12.60
C GLU A 99 1.00 -10.35 -11.27
N ALA A 100 -0.28 -10.74 -11.28
CA ALA A 100 -1.02 -11.02 -10.05
C ALA A 100 -0.39 -12.15 -9.22
N LYS A 101 0.14 -13.20 -9.88
CA LYS A 101 0.87 -14.27 -9.18
C LYS A 101 2.16 -13.77 -8.56
N LYS A 102 2.91 -12.93 -9.27
CA LYS A 102 4.14 -12.30 -8.76
C LYS A 102 3.84 -11.41 -7.55
N ALA A 103 2.82 -10.57 -7.64
CA ALA A 103 2.38 -9.72 -6.54
C ALA A 103 2.02 -10.54 -5.29
N ARG A 104 1.25 -11.63 -5.45
CA ARG A 104 0.94 -12.56 -4.36
C ARG A 104 2.22 -13.16 -3.74
N GLN A 105 3.12 -13.69 -4.56
CA GLN A 105 4.37 -14.30 -4.08
C GLN A 105 5.26 -13.29 -3.34
N TYR A 106 5.33 -12.07 -3.85
CA TYR A 106 6.04 -10.98 -3.18
C TYR A 106 5.43 -10.67 -1.82
N LEU A 107 4.10 -10.49 -1.75
CA LEU A 107 3.41 -10.25 -0.49
C LEU A 107 3.61 -11.39 0.51
N GLU A 108 3.50 -12.64 0.07
CA GLU A 108 3.80 -13.82 0.89
C GLU A 108 5.22 -13.74 1.45
N SER A 109 6.21 -13.34 0.66
CA SER A 109 7.60 -13.24 1.11
C SER A 109 7.88 -12.15 2.16
N ILE A 110 7.01 -11.13 2.28
CA ILE A 110 7.20 -10.00 3.20
C ILE A 110 6.19 -10.00 4.36
N THR A 111 5.26 -10.96 4.38
CA THR A 111 4.23 -11.10 5.43
C THR A 111 4.22 -12.46 6.13
N SER A 112 5.01 -13.43 5.65
CA SER A 112 5.18 -14.74 6.29
C SER A 112 6.14 -14.70 7.46
#